data_AF-A0A521G164-F1
#
_entry.id   AF-A0A521G164-F1
#
_cell.length_a   1.000
_cell.length_b   1.000
_cell.length_c   1.000
_cell.angle_alpha   90.00
_cell.angle_beta   90.00
_cell.angle_gamma   90.00
#
_symmetry.space_group_name_H-M   'P 1'
#
loop_
_entity.id
_entity.type
_entity.pdbx_description
1 polymer ?
#
loop_
_entity_poly.entity_id
_entity_poly.type
_entity_poly.pdbx_seq_one_letter_code
_entity_poly.pdbx_strand_id
1 'polypeptide(L)'
;MSDNSFSDASKYGKKSADQSCTTDSEDLSVTNRDSENDSIEQNINADESVKPLSEEEGLNAAKSFLDGNEEVREDKEFATFLRYLVKFSKKARELGIEGLFSTTTIYNQGGNHFSGCDVGAQNIVGHNQKIGSAIHGDDSGKHIEERSDSSIEEIFDEHENVKDRSFMIALAVLEGCNYRYVLNTSRQLQSILQPKEKTENDLDIRVNEKKRSTWLKEIRAYLSDGEESTECGQGQIDIVSFQCQEDSSTLLRYIWHEYDAYADALLQWLYELGEHSSADVRSRAAGIAGQLAIYEFRPVREKIFLPWAKSEKQSLQRLTALALSIVASYDENEKIAQQAFNILHHWSGLKNSFRLNSTAIVAYGHYIGLLFPQQALDNLKIIAQSGDGRLFSDIAQAVVKLFDIGEKVSERNLIILNTLKEWIKQHPKTSLHKLSLIIFWRLMRKSNFANNVQRPVLLLFSKEEKQVTSSIVFLIRNSLNIPLTSDLTIQAIRSWVDFVDKQQEFYEIIAIIIFNIAKTEGEKRRICSYLSIWSRTSNIAVRLLDLMKRSS
;
A
#
# COMPACT_ATOMS: atom_id res chain seq x y z
N MET A 1 -3.67 71.98 31.36
CA MET A 1 -3.40 71.15 30.17
C MET A 1 -2.76 69.85 30.67
N SER A 2 -3.37 69.09 31.59
CA SER A 2 -4.59 68.23 31.50
C SER A 2 -4.41 67.13 30.45
N ASP A 3 -4.51 65.83 30.73
CA ASP A 3 -4.80 65.05 31.95
C ASP A 3 -4.44 63.58 31.56
N ASN A 4 -3.69 62.81 32.37
CA ASN A 4 -4.16 61.88 33.41
C ASN A 4 -4.95 60.65 32.84
N SER A 5 -4.86 59.40 33.31
CA SER A 5 -4.15 58.73 34.42
C SER A 5 -4.73 57.30 34.59
N PHE A 6 -4.15 56.53 35.54
CA PHE A 6 -4.62 55.28 36.21
C PHE A 6 -4.42 53.96 35.44
N SER A 7 -3.53 53.02 35.82
CA SER A 7 -3.24 52.35 37.12
C SER A 7 -4.41 51.45 37.57
N ASP A 8 -4.27 50.33 38.28
CA ASP A 8 -3.15 49.57 38.83
C ASP A 8 -3.72 48.22 39.37
N ALA A 9 -2.81 47.34 39.80
CA ALA A 9 -2.94 46.46 40.97
C ALA A 9 -3.82 45.17 40.96
N SER A 10 -3.13 44.07 40.68
CA SER A 10 -2.66 43.05 41.64
C SER A 10 -3.54 42.48 42.80
N LYS A 11 -3.48 41.14 42.89
CA LYS A 11 -3.15 40.27 44.06
C LYS A 11 -4.24 39.79 45.06
N TYR A 12 -3.90 38.63 45.64
CA TYR A 12 -4.44 37.83 46.78
C TYR A 12 -5.39 36.68 46.41
N GLY A 13 -5.30 35.44 46.93
CA GLY A 13 -4.45 34.74 47.93
C GLY A 13 -4.97 33.27 48.03
N LYS A 14 -4.13 32.22 47.96
CA LYS A 14 -3.56 31.36 49.04
C LYS A 14 -4.52 30.69 50.06
N LYS A 15 -4.28 29.36 50.25
CA LYS A 15 -4.56 28.42 51.38
C LYS A 15 -5.95 27.77 51.41
N SER A 16 -6.18 26.55 51.93
CA SER A 16 -5.45 25.33 52.34
C SER A 16 -6.51 24.40 52.99
N ALA A 17 -6.38 23.08 52.95
CA ALA A 17 -6.51 22.17 54.11
C ALA A 17 -6.90 20.73 53.71
N ASP A 18 -6.14 19.81 54.30
CA ASP A 18 -6.33 18.37 54.41
C ASP A 18 -7.63 17.96 55.13
N GLN A 19 -8.08 16.72 54.91
CA GLN A 19 -8.32 15.77 56.02
C GLN A 19 -8.58 14.33 55.53
N SER A 20 -7.82 13.43 56.15
CA SER A 20 -7.90 11.97 56.16
C SER A 20 -9.01 11.44 57.07
N CYS A 21 -9.55 10.25 56.78
CA CYS A 21 -9.90 9.25 57.81
C CYS A 21 -9.88 7.82 57.25
N THR A 22 -9.16 6.98 57.99
CA THR A 22 -9.19 5.51 58.08
C THR A 22 -10.53 5.07 58.74
N THR A 23 -11.01 3.82 58.80
CA THR A 23 -10.39 2.52 59.13
C THR A 23 -11.43 1.38 58.90
N ASP A 24 -10.90 0.19 58.61
CA ASP A 24 -11.27 -1.15 59.13
C ASP A 24 -12.33 -2.09 58.49
N SER A 25 -11.88 -3.35 58.57
CA SER A 25 -12.24 -4.69 58.10
C SER A 25 -13.57 -5.29 58.54
N GLU A 26 -14.12 -6.24 57.76
CA GLU A 26 -14.29 -7.66 58.15
C GLU A 26 -14.90 -8.54 57.03
N ASP A 27 -14.90 -9.84 57.30
CA ASP A 27 -14.69 -11.00 56.43
C ASP A 27 -15.97 -11.69 55.85
N LEU A 28 -15.72 -12.53 54.81
CA LEU A 28 -16.43 -13.76 54.39
C LEU A 28 -17.93 -13.76 54.00
N SER A 29 -18.23 -14.13 52.74
CA SER A 29 -18.73 -15.49 52.38
C SER A 29 -19.35 -15.58 50.96
N VAL A 30 -19.47 -16.83 50.53
CA VAL A 30 -19.68 -17.40 49.18
C VAL A 30 -21.18 -17.46 48.78
N THR A 31 -21.43 -17.70 47.48
CA THR A 31 -22.73 -17.95 46.75
C THR A 31 -23.34 -16.67 46.14
N ASN A 32 -23.70 -16.52 44.86
CA ASN A 32 -24.13 -17.44 43.80
C ASN A 32 -23.60 -16.95 42.43
N ARG A 33 -23.19 -17.87 41.54
CA ARG A 33 -22.65 -17.58 40.20
C ARG A 33 -23.44 -18.23 39.05
N ASP A 34 -24.73 -18.49 39.30
CA ASP A 34 -25.63 -19.14 38.33
C ASP A 34 -26.71 -18.20 37.76
N SER A 35 -26.60 -16.86 37.94
CA SER A 35 -27.55 -15.89 37.35
C SER A 35 -26.99 -15.03 36.21
N GLU A 36 -25.69 -15.10 35.91
CA GLU A 36 -25.06 -14.25 34.87
C GLU A 36 -24.99 -14.89 33.47
N ASN A 37 -25.14 -16.22 33.34
CA ASN A 37 -25.15 -16.88 32.03
C ASN A 37 -26.52 -16.85 31.33
N ASP A 38 -27.63 -16.83 32.07
CA ASP A 38 -28.97 -16.61 31.49
C ASP A 38 -29.17 -15.16 31.00
N SER A 39 -28.35 -14.23 31.50
CA SER A 39 -28.42 -12.80 31.17
C SER A 39 -27.73 -12.44 29.84
N ILE A 40 -26.84 -13.31 29.32
CA ILE A 40 -26.07 -13.07 28.09
C ILE A 40 -26.75 -13.70 26.86
N GLU A 41 -27.38 -14.87 27.00
CA GLU A 41 -28.23 -15.43 25.92
C GLU A 41 -29.50 -14.60 25.71
N GLN A 42 -30.04 -13.97 26.76
CA GLN A 42 -31.16 -13.05 26.61
C GLN A 42 -30.79 -11.71 25.94
N ASN A 43 -29.55 -11.22 26.07
CA ASN A 43 -29.15 -9.91 25.53
C ASN A 43 -28.63 -9.92 24.08
N ILE A 44 -28.39 -11.09 23.47
CA ILE A 44 -28.16 -11.20 22.01
C ILE A 44 -29.50 -11.34 21.27
N ASN A 45 -30.55 -11.79 21.96
CA ASN A 45 -31.93 -11.82 21.46
C ASN A 45 -32.75 -10.57 21.85
N ALA A 46 -32.23 -9.66 22.69
CA ALA A 46 -32.95 -8.49 23.21
C ALA A 46 -33.17 -7.34 22.19
N ASP A 47 -32.78 -7.52 20.93
CA ASP A 47 -33.38 -6.79 19.82
C ASP A 47 -34.26 -7.75 19.03
N GLU A 48 -35.38 -8.16 19.64
CA GLU A 48 -36.44 -8.98 19.02
C GLU A 48 -37.06 -8.32 17.77
N SER A 49 -36.60 -7.12 17.40
CA SER A 49 -36.95 -6.44 16.14
C SER A 49 -36.05 -6.83 14.95
N VAL A 50 -34.91 -7.49 15.17
CA VAL A 50 -34.00 -7.87 14.08
C VAL A 50 -34.24 -9.31 13.66
N LYS A 51 -35.00 -9.46 12.56
CA LYS A 51 -35.24 -10.76 11.90
C LYS A 51 -33.94 -11.58 11.76
N PRO A 52 -33.99 -12.91 11.98
CA PRO A 52 -32.86 -13.78 11.69
C PRO A 52 -32.46 -13.61 10.23
N LEU A 53 -31.20 -13.23 10.02
CA LEU A 53 -30.68 -12.94 8.69
C LEU A 53 -30.88 -14.14 7.77
N SER A 54 -31.64 -13.95 6.70
CA SER A 54 -31.92 -14.99 5.72
C SER A 54 -30.65 -15.29 4.92
N GLU A 55 -30.55 -16.51 4.40
CA GLU A 55 -29.43 -16.95 3.58
C GLU A 55 -29.29 -16.07 2.32
N GLU A 56 -30.41 -15.63 1.76
CA GLU A 56 -30.49 -14.77 0.58
C GLU A 56 -29.99 -13.34 0.87
N GLU A 57 -30.34 -12.75 2.02
CA GLU A 57 -29.82 -11.45 2.45
C GLU A 57 -28.30 -11.48 2.65
N GLY A 58 -27.77 -12.56 3.22
CA GLY A 58 -26.33 -12.74 3.38
C GLY A 58 -25.60 -12.96 2.05
N LEU A 59 -26.22 -13.70 1.11
CA LEU A 59 -25.69 -13.89 -0.24
C LEU A 59 -25.67 -12.57 -1.04
N ASN A 60 -26.74 -11.79 -0.92
CA ASN A 60 -26.87 -10.50 -1.60
C ASN A 60 -25.94 -9.45 -1.00
N ALA A 61 -25.73 -9.44 0.32
CA ALA A 61 -24.71 -8.60 0.95
C ALA A 61 -23.29 -9.02 0.52
N ALA A 62 -23.03 -10.33 0.41
CA ALA A 62 -21.75 -10.83 -0.11
C ALA A 62 -21.55 -10.44 -1.58
N LYS A 63 -22.57 -10.59 -2.44
CA LYS A 63 -22.53 -10.17 -3.84
C LYS A 63 -22.39 -8.65 -3.99
N SER A 64 -23.17 -7.85 -3.26
CA SER A 64 -23.06 -6.38 -3.21
C SER A 64 -21.65 -5.93 -2.81
N PHE A 65 -21.07 -6.57 -1.78
CA PHE A 65 -19.70 -6.33 -1.34
C PHE A 65 -18.65 -6.70 -2.40
N LEU A 66 -18.89 -7.76 -3.17
CA LEU A 66 -17.98 -8.30 -4.20
C LEU A 66 -18.11 -7.61 -5.57
N ASP A 67 -19.32 -7.18 -5.94
CA ASP A 67 -19.66 -6.62 -7.26
C ASP A 67 -19.40 -5.11 -7.34
N GLY A 68 -18.98 -4.47 -6.25
CA GLY A 68 -18.47 -3.10 -6.29
C GLY A 68 -19.53 -2.01 -6.53
N ASN A 69 -20.83 -2.31 -6.54
CA ASN A 69 -21.86 -1.29 -6.73
C ASN A 69 -21.80 -0.24 -5.59
N GLU A 70 -21.55 1.01 -5.97
CA GLU A 70 -21.18 2.11 -5.07
C GLU A 70 -22.37 2.75 -4.33
N GLU A 71 -23.61 2.48 -4.72
CA GLU A 71 -24.71 3.39 -4.37
C GLU A 71 -25.41 3.20 -3.02
N VAL A 72 -25.23 2.08 -2.29
CA VAL A 72 -25.72 1.98 -0.91
C VAL A 72 -24.78 1.12 -0.07
N ARG A 73 -23.73 1.72 0.52
CA ARG A 73 -22.83 1.02 1.46
C ARG A 73 -23.06 1.54 2.89
N GLU A 74 -24.03 0.96 3.59
CA GLU A 74 -24.23 1.17 5.01
C GLU A 74 -23.46 0.13 5.86
N ASP A 75 -23.03 0.50 7.07
CA ASP A 75 -22.36 -0.37 8.07
C ASP A 75 -23.09 -1.71 8.32
N LYS A 76 -24.40 -1.75 8.02
CA LYS A 76 -25.26 -2.92 8.13
C LYS A 76 -24.90 -4.01 7.12
N GLU A 77 -24.48 -3.69 5.90
CA GLU A 77 -24.14 -4.68 4.86
C GLU A 77 -22.82 -5.40 5.16
N PHE A 78 -21.80 -4.68 5.62
CA PHE A 78 -20.53 -5.28 6.03
C PHE A 78 -20.68 -6.15 7.30
N ALA A 79 -21.46 -5.69 8.29
CA ALA A 79 -21.79 -6.49 9.46
C ALA A 79 -22.61 -7.74 9.08
N THR A 80 -23.52 -7.61 8.11
CA THR A 80 -24.32 -8.70 7.54
C THR A 80 -23.47 -9.71 6.78
N PHE A 81 -22.52 -9.24 5.98
CA PHE A 81 -21.52 -10.05 5.27
C PHE A 81 -20.62 -10.83 6.23
N LEU A 82 -20.11 -10.19 7.28
CA LEU A 82 -19.30 -10.86 8.30
C LEU A 82 -20.11 -11.90 9.09
N ARG A 83 -21.39 -11.62 9.41
CA ARG A 83 -22.31 -12.59 10.03
C ARG A 83 -22.61 -13.77 9.10
N TYR A 84 -22.75 -13.52 7.79
CA TYR A 84 -22.96 -14.55 6.78
C TYR A 84 -21.73 -15.47 6.64
N LEU A 85 -20.52 -14.92 6.56
CA LEU A 85 -19.27 -15.70 6.49
C LEU A 85 -19.08 -16.60 7.71
N VAL A 86 -19.44 -16.13 8.90
CA VAL A 86 -19.36 -16.91 10.15
C VAL A 86 -20.44 -18.01 10.19
N LYS A 87 -21.66 -17.71 9.74
CA LYS A 87 -22.82 -18.64 9.83
C LYS A 87 -22.87 -19.70 8.72
N PHE A 88 -22.39 -19.38 7.51
CA PHE A 88 -22.51 -20.22 6.31
C PHE A 88 -21.17 -20.60 5.66
N SER A 89 -20.10 -20.68 6.46
CA SER A 89 -18.72 -20.97 6.01
C SER A 89 -18.59 -22.23 5.13
N LYS A 90 -19.38 -23.28 5.40
CA LYS A 90 -19.41 -24.51 4.59
C LYS A 90 -20.02 -24.30 3.19
N LYS A 91 -21.02 -23.43 3.06
CA LYS A 91 -21.71 -23.16 1.78
C LYS A 91 -20.99 -22.10 0.95
N ALA A 92 -20.28 -21.17 1.59
CA ALA A 92 -19.30 -20.29 0.92
C ALA A 92 -18.21 -21.08 0.18
N ARG A 93 -17.83 -22.26 0.71
CA ARG A 93 -16.93 -23.22 0.05
C ARG A 93 -17.58 -23.93 -1.14
N GLU A 94 -18.84 -24.34 -1.01
CA GLU A 94 -19.63 -24.98 -2.08
C GLU A 94 -19.94 -24.04 -3.25
N LEU A 95 -20.11 -22.74 -2.99
CA LEU A 95 -20.40 -21.71 -4.00
C LEU A 95 -19.15 -21.16 -4.71
N GLY A 96 -17.95 -21.70 -4.43
CA GLY A 96 -16.70 -21.21 -5.03
C GLY A 96 -16.28 -19.81 -4.57
N ILE A 97 -16.95 -19.24 -3.56
CA ILE A 97 -16.65 -17.92 -3.00
C ILE A 97 -15.32 -17.94 -2.22
N GLU A 98 -14.88 -19.12 -1.72
CA GLU A 98 -13.50 -19.29 -1.23
C GLU A 98 -12.43 -19.03 -2.31
N GLY A 99 -12.78 -19.26 -3.59
CA GLY A 99 -11.94 -18.96 -4.74
C GLY A 99 -11.69 -17.47 -4.92
N LEU A 100 -12.66 -16.59 -4.63
CA LEU A 100 -12.49 -15.12 -4.68
C LEU A 100 -11.50 -14.59 -3.63
N PHE A 101 -11.16 -15.40 -2.63
CA PHE A 101 -10.16 -15.11 -1.60
C PHE A 101 -8.94 -16.04 -1.68
N SER A 102 -8.85 -16.87 -2.72
CA SER A 102 -7.61 -17.52 -3.12
C SER A 102 -6.71 -16.46 -3.76
N THR A 103 -5.45 -16.42 -3.35
CA THR A 103 -4.41 -15.63 -4.04
C THR A 103 -4.40 -15.89 -5.54
N THR A 104 -4.87 -17.05 -6.01
CA THR A 104 -4.89 -17.43 -7.43
C THR A 104 -6.02 -16.79 -8.25
N THR A 105 -7.18 -16.42 -7.69
CA THR A 105 -8.31 -15.89 -8.50
C THR A 105 -8.23 -14.37 -8.66
N ILE A 106 -7.63 -13.67 -7.71
CA ILE A 106 -7.22 -12.27 -7.87
C ILE A 106 -5.99 -12.18 -8.81
N TYR A 107 -5.18 -13.24 -8.89
CA TYR A 107 -4.13 -13.38 -9.90
C TYR A 107 -4.66 -13.71 -11.31
N ASN A 108 -5.81 -14.37 -11.48
CA ASN A 108 -6.25 -14.77 -12.82
C ASN A 108 -7.14 -13.77 -13.57
N GLN A 109 -7.56 -12.67 -12.91
CA GLN A 109 -8.21 -11.53 -13.59
C GLN A 109 -7.34 -10.25 -13.61
N GLY A 110 -6.08 -10.33 -13.15
CA GLY A 110 -5.13 -9.21 -13.24
C GLY A 110 -3.64 -9.58 -13.18
N GLY A 111 -3.29 -10.87 -13.08
CA GLY A 111 -1.93 -11.33 -12.79
C GLY A 111 -1.10 -11.81 -13.97
N ASN A 112 -1.58 -11.65 -15.21
CA ASN A 112 -0.72 -11.78 -16.40
C ASN A 112 -0.11 -10.44 -16.88
N HIS A 113 -0.31 -9.33 -16.14
CA HIS A 113 0.28 -8.03 -16.50
C HIS A 113 1.11 -7.33 -15.40
N PHE A 114 1.28 -7.92 -14.21
CA PHE A 114 1.87 -7.20 -13.07
C PHE A 114 3.16 -7.77 -12.47
N SER A 115 3.76 -8.82 -13.03
CA SER A 115 5.16 -9.14 -12.70
C SER A 115 6.16 -8.12 -13.29
N GLY A 116 5.74 -7.32 -14.28
CA GLY A 116 6.57 -6.28 -14.89
C GLY A 116 6.56 -4.92 -14.16
N CYS A 117 5.50 -4.58 -13.41
CA CYS A 117 5.39 -3.25 -12.78
C CYS A 117 6.20 -3.09 -11.50
N ASP A 118 6.43 -4.15 -10.73
CA ASP A 118 7.30 -4.07 -9.53
C ASP A 118 8.79 -4.05 -9.93
N VAL A 119 9.17 -4.74 -11.02
CA VAL A 119 10.50 -4.62 -11.63
C VAL A 119 10.64 -3.23 -12.27
N GLY A 120 9.59 -2.72 -12.91
CA GLY A 120 9.55 -1.36 -13.45
C GLY A 120 9.66 -0.28 -12.38
N ALA A 121 8.94 -0.37 -11.26
CA ALA A 121 9.03 0.62 -10.18
C ALA A 121 10.37 0.53 -9.42
N GLN A 122 10.91 -0.67 -9.19
CA GLN A 122 12.26 -0.84 -8.62
C GLN A 122 13.35 -0.40 -9.60
N ASN A 123 13.17 -0.60 -10.90
CA ASN A 123 14.07 -0.07 -11.92
C ASN A 123 13.91 1.42 -12.10
N ILE A 124 12.72 2.01 -12.03
CA ILE A 124 12.48 3.46 -12.12
C ILE A 124 13.03 4.13 -10.85
N VAL A 125 12.80 3.59 -9.66
CA VAL A 125 13.39 4.12 -8.42
C VAL A 125 14.90 3.89 -8.41
N GLY A 126 15.42 2.73 -8.82
CA GLY A 126 16.85 2.46 -8.90
C GLY A 126 17.59 3.23 -10.01
N HIS A 127 16.94 3.47 -11.15
CA HIS A 127 17.41 4.32 -12.24
C HIS A 127 17.34 5.79 -11.82
N ASN A 128 16.26 6.24 -11.17
CA ASN A 128 16.12 7.60 -10.65
C ASN A 128 17.03 7.88 -9.44
N GLN A 129 17.35 6.87 -8.62
CA GLN A 129 18.32 6.97 -7.53
C GLN A 129 19.74 7.03 -8.09
N LYS A 130 20.04 6.29 -9.17
CA LYS A 130 21.30 6.44 -9.94
C LYS A 130 21.39 7.80 -10.63
N ILE A 131 20.30 8.30 -11.19
CA ILE A 131 20.19 9.66 -11.75
C ILE A 131 20.41 10.70 -10.64
N GLY A 132 19.79 10.53 -9.47
CA GLY A 132 20.02 11.37 -8.29
C GLY A 132 21.48 11.40 -7.85
N SER A 133 22.17 10.26 -7.86
CA SER A 133 23.61 10.19 -7.55
C SER A 133 24.54 10.71 -8.66
N ALA A 134 24.13 10.62 -9.94
CA ALA A 134 24.90 11.15 -11.08
C ALA A 134 24.75 12.67 -11.24
N ILE A 135 23.73 13.27 -10.62
CA ILE A 135 23.45 14.72 -10.64
C ILE A 135 24.44 15.53 -9.77
N HIS A 136 25.25 14.89 -8.92
CA HIS A 136 26.24 15.57 -8.08
C HIS A 136 27.66 15.06 -8.35
N GLY A 137 28.39 15.84 -9.16
CA GLY A 137 29.76 15.57 -9.57
C GLY A 137 30.74 15.50 -8.40
N ASP A 138 31.41 14.35 -8.28
CA ASP A 138 32.71 14.25 -7.65
C ASP A 138 33.76 14.55 -8.73
N ASP A 139 34.37 15.73 -8.65
CA ASP A 139 35.40 16.21 -9.56
C ASP A 139 36.69 15.45 -9.31
N SER A 140 36.94 14.39 -10.08
CA SER A 140 38.24 13.73 -10.15
C SER A 140 38.58 13.21 -11.56
N GLY A 141 38.95 14.15 -12.42
CA GLY A 141 40.20 14.08 -13.20
C GLY A 141 40.43 12.91 -14.17
N LYS A 142 40.26 13.25 -15.45
CA LYS A 142 41.03 12.82 -16.65
C LYS A 142 40.77 11.42 -17.23
N HIS A 143 40.06 11.42 -18.36
CA HIS A 143 40.68 11.03 -19.63
C HIS A 143 40.09 11.86 -20.78
N ILE A 144 40.97 12.50 -21.54
CA ILE A 144 40.68 13.29 -22.74
C ILE A 144 40.53 12.30 -23.89
N GLU A 145 39.34 12.26 -24.49
CA GLU A 145 39.19 12.08 -25.93
C GLU A 145 38.39 13.28 -26.45
N GLU A 146 38.99 13.99 -27.42
CA GLU A 146 38.39 15.14 -28.09
C GLU A 146 37.15 14.70 -28.88
N ARG A 147 35.97 15.13 -28.44
CA ARG A 147 34.78 15.28 -29.28
C ARG A 147 34.09 16.57 -28.92
N SER A 148 33.80 17.36 -29.95
CA SER A 148 32.93 18.53 -29.88
C SER A 148 31.48 18.07 -29.66
N ASP A 149 31.18 17.54 -28.48
CA ASP A 149 29.82 17.13 -28.12
C ASP A 149 29.11 18.34 -27.49
N SER A 150 28.36 19.07 -28.31
CA SER A 150 27.44 20.10 -27.85
C SER A 150 26.55 19.57 -26.72
N SER A 151 26.29 20.39 -25.69
CA SER A 151 25.39 20.02 -24.59
C SER A 151 24.00 19.70 -25.15
N ILE A 152 23.25 18.81 -24.50
CA ILE A 152 21.85 18.54 -24.89
C ILE A 152 20.99 19.82 -24.86
N GLU A 153 21.37 20.78 -24.02
CA GLU A 153 20.76 22.10 -23.88
C GLU A 153 20.99 22.95 -25.13
N GLU A 154 22.23 23.00 -25.63
CA GLU A 154 22.58 23.70 -26.87
C GLU A 154 21.83 23.10 -28.07
N ILE A 155 21.77 21.76 -28.15
CA ILE A 155 21.03 21.06 -29.20
C ILE A 155 19.54 21.40 -29.13
N PHE A 156 18.96 21.44 -27.93
CA PHE A 156 17.56 21.82 -27.75
C PHE A 156 17.29 23.26 -28.23
N ASP A 157 18.20 24.18 -27.93
CA ASP A 157 18.11 25.58 -28.36
C ASP A 157 18.24 25.73 -29.87
N GLU A 158 19.16 24.99 -30.51
CA GLU A 158 19.36 24.96 -31.97
C GLU A 158 18.11 24.50 -32.74
N HIS A 159 17.28 23.63 -32.16
CA HIS A 159 16.04 23.18 -32.77
C HIS A 159 14.91 24.20 -32.56
N GLU A 160 14.72 25.15 -33.49
CA GLU A 160 13.63 26.15 -33.39
C GLU A 160 12.21 25.57 -33.56
N ASN A 161 12.08 24.39 -34.18
CA ASN A 161 10.78 23.80 -34.47
C ASN A 161 10.17 23.13 -33.23
N VAL A 162 8.95 23.54 -32.85
CA VAL A 162 8.19 22.95 -31.74
C VAL A 162 7.97 21.45 -31.89
N LYS A 163 7.90 20.92 -33.12
CA LYS A 163 7.81 19.47 -33.36
C LYS A 163 9.03 18.72 -32.82
N ASP A 164 10.24 19.22 -33.10
CA ASP A 164 11.48 18.58 -32.66
C ASP A 164 11.66 18.74 -31.14
N ARG A 165 11.40 19.95 -30.60
CA ARG A 165 11.42 20.20 -29.16
C ARG A 165 10.42 19.33 -28.39
N SER A 166 9.20 19.17 -28.91
CA SER A 166 8.18 18.31 -28.29
C SER A 166 8.60 16.85 -28.31
N PHE A 167 9.29 16.40 -29.35
CA PHE A 167 9.84 15.04 -29.40
C PHE A 167 10.99 14.86 -28.41
N MET A 168 11.92 15.81 -28.31
CA MET A 168 13.01 15.76 -27.33
C MET A 168 12.48 15.72 -25.89
N ILE A 169 11.47 16.54 -25.56
CA ILE A 169 10.80 16.50 -24.24
C ILE A 169 10.13 15.15 -24.02
N ALA A 170 9.38 14.65 -25.01
CA ALA A 170 8.71 13.37 -24.88
C ALA A 170 9.69 12.22 -24.71
N LEU A 171 10.82 12.26 -25.41
CA LEU A 171 11.90 11.29 -25.27
C LEU A 171 12.54 11.37 -23.88
N ALA A 172 12.77 12.56 -23.34
CA ALA A 172 13.29 12.70 -21.98
C ALA A 172 12.34 12.09 -20.94
N VAL A 173 11.04 12.36 -21.03
CA VAL A 173 10.06 11.77 -20.10
C VAL A 173 9.89 10.26 -20.28
N LEU A 174 9.98 9.75 -21.51
CA LEU A 174 9.65 8.38 -21.88
C LEU A 174 10.88 7.60 -22.39
N GLU A 175 12.06 7.92 -21.88
CA GLU A 175 13.31 7.31 -22.33
C GLU A 175 13.30 5.79 -22.07
N GLY A 176 13.53 5.00 -23.12
CA GLY A 176 13.46 3.54 -23.03
C GLY A 176 12.04 2.97 -23.21
N CYS A 177 11.06 3.78 -23.61
CA CYS A 177 9.76 3.31 -24.08
C CYS A 177 9.78 2.93 -25.57
N ASN A 178 8.69 2.28 -26.00
CA ASN A 178 8.37 2.08 -27.41
C ASN A 178 8.34 3.42 -28.17
N TYR A 179 9.12 3.52 -29.24
CA TYR A 179 9.26 4.69 -30.10
C TYR A 179 7.90 5.24 -30.56
N ARG A 180 6.91 4.36 -30.83
CA ARG A 180 5.56 4.81 -31.22
C ARG A 180 4.84 5.53 -30.11
N TYR A 181 5.02 5.13 -28.85
CA TYR A 181 4.44 5.86 -27.72
C TYR A 181 5.07 7.25 -27.62
N VAL A 182 6.41 7.33 -27.65
CA VAL A 182 7.14 8.62 -27.61
C VAL A 182 6.71 9.55 -28.75
N LEU A 183 6.62 9.03 -29.98
CA LEU A 183 6.19 9.81 -31.12
C LEU A 183 4.74 10.30 -30.98
N ASN A 184 3.82 9.46 -30.54
CA ASN A 184 2.41 9.84 -30.40
C ASN A 184 2.19 10.85 -29.27
N THR A 185 2.83 10.65 -28.12
CA THR A 185 2.73 11.57 -26.99
C THR A 185 3.47 12.89 -27.26
N SER A 186 4.52 12.89 -28.09
CA SER A 186 5.16 14.13 -28.56
C SER A 186 4.22 15.02 -29.38
N ARG A 187 3.34 14.42 -30.20
CA ARG A 187 2.33 15.17 -30.97
C ARG A 187 1.27 15.77 -30.07
N GLN A 188 0.91 15.07 -29.00
CA GLN A 188 0.02 15.59 -27.96
C GLN A 188 0.65 16.81 -27.29
N LEU A 189 1.92 16.74 -26.87
CA LEU A 189 2.65 17.88 -26.30
C LEU A 189 2.75 19.04 -27.29
N GLN A 190 3.05 18.76 -28.56
CA GLN A 190 3.08 19.77 -29.62
C GLN A 190 1.74 20.52 -29.71
N SER A 191 0.62 19.81 -29.62
CA SER A 191 -0.72 20.44 -29.67
C SER A 191 -1.04 21.32 -28.47
N ILE A 192 -0.43 21.05 -27.31
CA ILE A 192 -0.55 21.87 -26.10
C ILE A 192 0.32 23.13 -26.24
N LEU A 193 1.55 23.00 -26.75
CA LEU A 193 2.50 24.11 -26.94
C LEU A 193 2.10 25.05 -28.10
N GLN A 194 1.51 24.50 -29.15
CA GLN A 194 0.98 25.25 -30.29
C GLN A 194 -0.48 24.84 -30.51
N PRO A 195 -1.43 25.41 -29.74
CA PRO A 195 -2.84 25.23 -30.02
C PRO A 195 -3.10 25.75 -31.44
N LYS A 196 -3.56 24.88 -32.35
CA LYS A 196 -3.90 25.29 -33.71
C LYS A 196 -4.93 26.43 -33.62
N GLU A 197 -4.54 27.65 -33.98
CA GLU A 197 -5.52 28.68 -34.32
C GLU A 197 -6.36 28.12 -35.47
N LYS A 198 -7.70 28.23 -35.37
CA LYS A 198 -8.62 27.76 -36.41
C LYS A 198 -8.43 28.60 -37.67
N THR A 199 -7.44 28.28 -38.48
CA THR A 199 -7.28 28.81 -39.83
C THR A 199 -7.58 27.69 -40.83
N GLU A 200 -8.55 27.92 -41.71
CA GLU A 200 -9.11 27.00 -42.72
C GLU A 200 -8.11 26.54 -43.81
N ASN A 201 -6.81 26.71 -43.63
CA ASN A 201 -5.79 26.37 -44.64
C ASN A 201 -4.76 25.38 -44.09
N ASP A 202 -5.20 24.16 -43.77
CA ASP A 202 -4.31 23.04 -43.38
C ASP A 202 -3.88 22.20 -44.60
N LEU A 203 -3.48 22.88 -45.69
CA LEU A 203 -2.93 22.28 -46.91
C LEU A 203 -1.55 22.86 -47.20
N ASP A 204 -0.59 22.59 -46.33
CA ASP A 204 0.83 22.70 -46.69
C ASP A 204 1.58 21.46 -46.19
N ILE A 205 1.22 20.30 -46.76
CA ILE A 205 1.95 19.04 -46.55
C ILE A 205 3.26 19.12 -47.34
N ARG A 206 4.25 19.84 -46.80
CA ARG A 206 5.65 19.70 -47.24
C ARG A 206 6.20 18.41 -46.62
N VAL A 207 5.99 17.28 -47.30
CA VAL A 207 6.67 16.01 -47.01
C VAL A 207 8.12 16.14 -47.45
N ASN A 208 8.93 16.83 -46.64
CA ASN A 208 10.38 16.65 -46.66
C ASN A 208 10.75 15.84 -45.42
N GLU A 209 10.28 14.59 -45.39
CA GLU A 209 10.54 13.69 -44.28
C GLU A 209 11.99 13.22 -44.36
N LYS A 210 12.85 13.82 -43.52
CA LYS A 210 14.17 13.26 -43.22
C LYS A 210 14.00 11.80 -42.81
N LYS A 211 14.94 10.94 -43.23
CA LYS A 211 14.95 9.54 -42.76
C LYS A 211 14.96 9.52 -41.23
N ARG A 212 14.09 8.69 -40.63
CA ARG A 212 13.97 8.50 -39.18
C ARG A 212 15.33 8.39 -38.47
N SER A 213 16.22 7.56 -39.01
CA SER A 213 17.56 7.34 -38.41
C SER A 213 18.49 8.54 -38.50
N THR A 214 18.35 9.39 -39.53
CA THR A 214 19.11 10.64 -39.65
C THR A 214 18.61 11.66 -38.64
N TRP A 215 17.29 11.82 -38.56
CA TRP A 215 16.66 12.75 -37.61
C TRP A 215 16.94 12.36 -36.15
N LEU A 216 16.83 11.08 -35.78
CA LEU A 216 17.18 10.64 -34.42
C LEU A 216 18.64 10.94 -34.05
N LYS A 217 19.57 10.84 -35.01
CA LYS A 217 20.99 11.20 -34.76
C LYS A 217 21.17 12.70 -34.50
N GLU A 218 20.41 13.56 -35.16
CA GLU A 218 20.46 15.02 -34.96
C GLU A 218 20.12 15.40 -33.50
N ILE A 219 19.14 14.71 -32.90
CA ILE A 219 18.73 14.92 -31.50
C ILE A 219 19.45 14.00 -30.50
N ARG A 220 20.60 13.41 -30.89
CA ARG A 220 21.38 12.46 -30.07
C ARG A 220 20.57 11.27 -29.52
N ALA A 221 19.64 10.74 -30.32
CA ALA A 221 18.86 9.56 -29.99
C ALA A 221 19.21 8.35 -30.87
N TYR A 222 18.92 7.16 -30.38
CA TYR A 222 19.06 5.91 -31.14
C TYR A 222 17.89 4.95 -30.86
N LEU A 223 17.76 3.94 -31.72
CA LEU A 223 16.80 2.85 -31.56
C LEU A 223 17.52 1.56 -31.17
N SER A 224 16.92 0.81 -30.25
CA SER A 224 17.32 -0.54 -29.88
C SER A 224 16.11 -1.48 -29.99
N ASP A 225 16.39 -2.77 -30.20
CA ASP A 225 15.34 -3.78 -30.22
C ASP A 225 14.88 -4.08 -28.80
N GLY A 226 13.57 -4.18 -28.61
CA GLY A 226 12.94 -4.55 -27.35
C GLY A 226 11.79 -5.52 -27.53
N GLU A 227 11.27 -6.04 -26.42
CA GLU A 227 10.10 -6.91 -26.38
C GLU A 227 9.03 -6.34 -25.47
N GLU A 228 7.79 -6.29 -25.95
CA GLU A 228 6.62 -5.89 -25.17
C GLU A 228 5.65 -7.07 -25.08
N SER A 229 5.23 -7.40 -23.87
CA SER A 229 4.20 -8.41 -23.65
C SER A 229 2.82 -7.78 -23.82
N THR A 230 2.13 -8.18 -24.88
CA THR A 230 0.74 -7.75 -25.17
C THR A 230 -0.22 -8.91 -24.92
N GLU A 231 -1.53 -8.63 -24.96
CA GLU A 231 -2.57 -9.65 -24.91
C GLU A 231 -2.41 -10.72 -26.02
N CYS A 232 -1.76 -10.36 -27.12
CA CYS A 232 -1.48 -11.23 -28.26
C CYS A 232 -0.14 -12.01 -28.12
N GLY A 233 0.58 -11.86 -27.00
CA GLY A 233 1.91 -12.44 -26.79
C GLY A 233 3.04 -11.41 -26.85
N GLN A 234 4.28 -11.89 -26.92
CA GLN A 234 5.47 -11.05 -27.02
C GLN A 234 5.61 -10.46 -28.43
N GLY A 235 5.61 -9.14 -28.52
CA GLY A 235 5.85 -8.40 -29.76
C GLY A 235 7.21 -7.71 -29.74
N GLN A 236 7.93 -7.72 -30.87
CA GLN A 236 9.13 -6.90 -31.06
C GLN A 236 8.75 -5.44 -31.18
N ILE A 237 9.47 -4.58 -30.46
CA ILE A 237 9.26 -3.13 -30.44
C ILE A 237 10.59 -2.39 -30.64
N ASP A 238 10.50 -1.21 -31.26
CA ASP A 238 11.63 -0.28 -31.31
C ASP A 238 11.64 0.52 -30.00
N ILE A 239 12.67 0.36 -29.16
CA ILE A 239 12.92 1.19 -27.97
C ILE A 239 13.73 2.42 -28.41
N VAL A 240 13.39 3.60 -27.90
CA VAL A 240 14.12 4.84 -28.18
C VAL A 240 14.78 5.40 -26.92
N SER A 241 16.05 5.79 -27.03
CA SER A 241 16.85 6.34 -25.92
C SER A 241 17.80 7.44 -26.40
N PHE A 242 18.25 8.29 -25.48
CA PHE A 242 19.36 9.21 -25.73
C PHE A 242 20.68 8.45 -25.76
N GLN A 243 21.66 9.00 -26.47
CA GLN A 243 23.01 8.44 -26.54
C GLN A 243 23.72 8.49 -25.18
N CYS A 244 23.50 9.54 -24.38
CA CYS A 244 23.99 9.64 -23.01
C CYS A 244 22.83 9.53 -22.03
N GLN A 245 23.04 8.76 -20.95
CA GLN A 245 22.00 8.47 -19.97
C GLN A 245 21.58 9.72 -19.17
N GLU A 246 22.47 10.70 -19.04
CA GLU A 246 22.24 11.94 -18.32
C GLU A 246 21.45 12.99 -19.14
N ASP A 247 21.32 12.78 -20.45
CA ASP A 247 20.69 13.77 -21.36
C ASP A 247 19.22 14.00 -20.99
N SER A 248 18.48 12.96 -20.59
CA SER A 248 17.07 13.09 -20.20
C SER A 248 16.86 13.98 -18.98
N SER A 249 17.57 13.71 -17.87
CA SER A 249 17.41 14.48 -16.63
C SER A 249 17.94 15.89 -16.77
N THR A 250 19.05 16.06 -17.50
CA THR A 250 19.63 17.37 -17.80
C THR A 250 18.66 18.22 -18.61
N LEU A 251 18.09 17.67 -19.69
CA LEU A 251 17.15 18.38 -20.55
C LEU A 251 15.86 18.78 -19.78
N LEU A 252 15.29 17.87 -19.00
CA LEU A 252 14.07 18.19 -18.23
C LEU A 252 14.31 19.28 -17.19
N ARG A 253 15.46 19.24 -16.49
CA ARG A 253 15.85 20.27 -15.55
C ARG A 253 16.06 21.62 -16.24
N TYR A 254 16.75 21.61 -17.38
CA TYR A 254 16.99 22.81 -18.18
C TYR A 254 15.67 23.45 -18.64
N ILE A 255 14.76 22.67 -19.23
CA ILE A 255 13.46 23.16 -19.68
C ILE A 255 12.61 23.68 -18.52
N TRP A 256 12.64 22.99 -17.38
CA TRP A 256 11.89 23.41 -16.20
C TRP A 256 12.34 24.76 -15.66
N HIS A 257 13.64 25.06 -15.70
CA HIS A 257 14.19 26.29 -15.12
C HIS A 257 14.32 27.46 -16.10
N GLU A 258 14.55 27.20 -17.38
CA GLU A 258 14.82 28.26 -18.38
C GLU A 258 13.59 28.64 -19.20
N TYR A 259 12.55 27.79 -19.24
CA TYR A 259 11.40 27.97 -20.11
C TYR A 259 10.06 28.00 -19.34
N ASP A 260 9.73 29.13 -18.72
CA ASP A 260 8.47 29.35 -17.97
C ASP A 260 7.21 28.95 -18.76
N ALA A 261 7.18 29.23 -20.07
CA ALA A 261 6.05 28.92 -20.94
C ALA A 261 5.83 27.40 -21.11
N TYR A 262 6.87 26.58 -20.89
CA TYR A 262 6.83 25.13 -21.04
C TYR A 262 6.42 24.44 -19.74
N ALA A 263 6.67 25.04 -18.58
CA ALA A 263 6.35 24.42 -17.28
C ALA A 263 4.86 24.05 -17.18
N ASP A 264 3.97 24.99 -17.54
CA ASP A 264 2.52 24.77 -17.49
C ASP A 264 2.03 23.73 -18.50
N ALA A 265 2.56 23.79 -19.73
CA ALA A 265 2.26 22.82 -20.78
C ALA A 265 2.76 21.41 -20.41
N LEU A 266 3.94 21.31 -19.81
CA LEU A 266 4.53 20.06 -19.36
C LEU A 266 3.68 19.44 -18.24
N LEU A 267 3.23 20.21 -17.26
CA LEU A 267 2.37 19.69 -16.19
C LEU A 267 1.01 19.21 -16.71
N GLN A 268 0.40 19.96 -17.63
CA GLN A 268 -0.85 19.52 -18.27
C GLN A 268 -0.63 18.21 -19.05
N TRP A 269 0.43 18.14 -19.85
CA TRP A 269 0.74 16.96 -20.63
C TRP A 269 1.03 15.74 -19.75
N LEU A 270 1.81 15.90 -18.67
CA LEU A 270 2.06 14.83 -17.71
C LEU A 270 0.78 14.35 -17.02
N TYR A 271 -0.14 15.25 -16.68
CA TYR A 271 -1.45 14.89 -16.15
C TYR A 271 -2.22 13.99 -17.11
N GLU A 272 -2.26 14.34 -18.40
CA GLU A 272 -2.93 13.57 -19.45
C GLU A 272 -2.26 12.20 -19.69
N LEU A 273 -0.92 12.13 -19.62
CA LEU A 273 -0.19 10.85 -19.69
C LEU A 273 -0.54 9.88 -18.56
N GLY A 274 -1.00 10.38 -17.42
CA GLY A 274 -1.52 9.54 -16.33
C GLY A 274 -2.70 8.66 -16.76
N GLU A 275 -3.41 9.01 -17.82
CA GLU A 275 -4.53 8.23 -18.38
C GLU A 275 -4.15 7.40 -19.61
N HIS A 276 -2.89 7.42 -20.03
CA HIS A 276 -2.43 6.66 -21.19
C HIS A 276 -2.68 5.16 -21.04
N SER A 277 -2.91 4.42 -22.13
CA SER A 277 -3.24 2.98 -22.09
C SER A 277 -2.09 2.12 -21.56
N SER A 278 -0.85 2.44 -21.94
CA SER A 278 0.37 1.76 -21.47
C SER A 278 0.69 2.10 -20.01
N ALA A 279 0.87 1.06 -19.18
CA ALA A 279 1.25 1.20 -17.78
C ALA A 279 2.67 1.76 -17.59
N ASP A 280 3.59 1.47 -18.52
CA ASP A 280 4.96 1.98 -18.48
C ASP A 280 4.97 3.51 -18.67
N VAL A 281 4.24 4.00 -19.68
CA VAL A 281 4.08 5.45 -19.93
C VAL A 281 3.49 6.16 -18.70
N ARG A 282 2.42 5.61 -18.10
CA ARG A 282 1.82 6.17 -16.89
C ARG A 282 2.80 6.24 -15.72
N SER A 283 3.57 5.17 -15.51
CA SER A 283 4.52 5.06 -14.39
C SER A 283 5.69 6.04 -14.54
N ARG A 284 6.17 6.25 -15.78
CA ARG A 284 7.19 7.24 -16.10
C ARG A 284 6.69 8.67 -15.94
N ALA A 285 5.47 8.97 -16.41
CA ALA A 285 4.84 10.26 -16.18
C ALA A 285 4.74 10.59 -14.67
N ALA A 286 4.37 9.60 -13.84
CA ALA A 286 4.37 9.75 -12.39
C ALA A 286 5.78 9.94 -11.81
N GLY A 287 6.78 9.21 -12.32
CA GLY A 287 8.18 9.37 -11.93
C GLY A 287 8.70 10.79 -12.20
N ILE A 288 8.47 11.32 -13.41
CA ILE A 288 8.85 12.68 -13.77
C ILE A 288 8.07 13.71 -12.96
N ALA A 289 6.76 13.53 -12.76
CA ALA A 289 6.00 14.42 -11.88
C ALA A 289 6.57 14.42 -10.44
N GLY A 290 7.01 13.26 -9.93
CA GLY A 290 7.75 13.15 -8.67
C GLY A 290 9.05 13.93 -8.66
N GLN A 291 9.85 13.84 -9.73
CA GLN A 291 11.10 14.61 -9.87
C GLN A 291 10.86 16.12 -9.94
N LEU A 292 9.89 16.57 -10.75
CA LEU A 292 9.54 18.00 -10.83
C LEU A 292 9.06 18.55 -9.49
N ALA A 293 8.38 17.72 -8.69
CA ALA A 293 7.94 18.10 -7.35
C ALA A 293 9.10 18.30 -6.34
N ILE A 294 10.29 17.76 -6.63
CA ILE A 294 11.51 18.07 -5.86
C ILE A 294 11.94 19.52 -6.09
N TYR A 295 11.82 20.02 -7.33
CA TYR A 295 12.11 21.42 -7.65
C TYR A 295 11.01 22.36 -7.16
N GLU A 296 9.75 22.08 -7.52
CA GLU A 296 8.60 22.91 -7.15
C GLU A 296 7.36 22.07 -6.79
N PHE A 297 7.24 21.74 -5.50
CA PHE A 297 6.17 20.86 -5.02
C PHE A 297 4.75 21.42 -5.20
N ARG A 298 4.54 22.73 -4.99
CA ARG A 298 3.20 23.35 -4.99
C ARG A 298 2.49 23.23 -6.36
N PRO A 299 3.07 23.70 -7.48
CA PRO A 299 2.40 23.63 -8.78
C PRO A 299 2.15 22.18 -9.21
N VAL A 300 3.11 21.27 -8.99
CA VAL A 300 2.93 19.83 -9.29
C VAL A 300 1.81 19.23 -8.45
N ARG A 301 1.76 19.55 -7.16
CA ARG A 301 0.68 19.10 -6.27
C ARG A 301 -0.68 19.54 -6.78
N GLU A 302 -0.82 20.81 -7.16
CA GLU A 302 -2.09 21.40 -7.57
C GLU A 302 -2.57 20.89 -8.92
N LYS A 303 -1.66 20.78 -9.90
CA LYS A 303 -2.00 20.39 -11.28
C LYS A 303 -2.02 18.88 -11.52
N ILE A 304 -1.26 18.09 -10.75
CA ILE A 304 -1.12 16.64 -10.97
C ILE A 304 -1.56 15.83 -9.76
N PHE A 305 -0.88 15.97 -8.61
CA PHE A 305 -1.08 15.02 -7.50
C PHE A 305 -2.48 15.08 -6.92
N LEU A 306 -3.04 16.28 -6.71
CA LEU A 306 -4.36 16.44 -6.12
C LEU A 306 -5.48 15.96 -7.05
N PRO A 307 -5.48 16.30 -8.37
CA PRO A 307 -6.42 15.71 -9.32
C PRO A 307 -6.34 14.18 -9.39
N TRP A 308 -5.14 13.60 -9.48
CA TRP A 308 -4.97 12.14 -9.52
C TRP A 308 -5.42 11.46 -8.21
N ALA A 309 -5.09 12.04 -7.04
CA ALA A 309 -5.49 11.52 -5.73
C ALA A 309 -7.01 11.59 -5.48
N LYS A 310 -7.69 12.57 -6.08
CA LYS A 310 -9.15 12.72 -6.00
C LYS A 310 -9.90 11.93 -7.07
N SER A 311 -9.20 11.26 -7.98
CA SER A 311 -9.82 10.47 -9.02
C SER A 311 -10.52 9.23 -8.44
N GLU A 312 -11.57 8.78 -9.13
CA GLU A 312 -12.20 7.47 -8.91
C GLU A 312 -11.34 6.33 -9.44
N LYS A 313 -10.49 6.63 -10.44
CA LYS A 313 -9.59 5.65 -11.05
C LYS A 313 -8.48 5.31 -10.06
N GLN A 314 -8.50 4.08 -9.51
CA GLN A 314 -7.47 3.59 -8.62
C GLN A 314 -6.07 3.60 -9.25
N SER A 315 -5.97 3.51 -10.59
CA SER A 315 -4.71 3.65 -11.31
C SER A 315 -4.07 5.02 -11.07
N LEU A 316 -4.83 6.11 -11.12
CA LEU A 316 -4.32 7.46 -10.89
C LEU A 316 -3.91 7.68 -9.43
N GLN A 317 -4.67 7.16 -8.47
CA GLN A 317 -4.28 7.19 -7.06
C GLN A 317 -2.93 6.48 -6.82
N ARG A 318 -2.68 5.35 -7.50
CA ARG A 318 -1.39 4.65 -7.46
C ARG A 318 -0.27 5.48 -8.10
N LEU A 319 -0.54 6.21 -9.18
CA LEU A 319 0.44 7.12 -9.77
C LEU A 319 0.80 8.26 -8.81
N THR A 320 -0.16 8.83 -8.10
CA THR A 320 0.13 9.82 -7.05
C THR A 320 1.00 9.22 -5.95
N ALA A 321 0.68 8.01 -5.48
CA ALA A 321 1.48 7.31 -4.49
C ALA A 321 2.92 7.07 -4.98
N LEU A 322 3.10 6.64 -6.24
CA LEU A 322 4.41 6.46 -6.86
C LEU A 322 5.19 7.78 -6.94
N ALA A 323 4.57 8.85 -7.43
CA ALA A 323 5.21 10.16 -7.55
C ALA A 323 5.63 10.73 -6.18
N LEU A 324 4.76 10.66 -5.18
CA LEU A 324 5.09 11.07 -3.80
C LEU A 324 6.20 10.21 -3.19
N SER A 325 6.34 8.95 -3.63
CA SER A 325 7.40 8.08 -3.14
C SER A 325 8.80 8.49 -3.62
N ILE A 326 8.89 9.06 -4.83
CA ILE A 326 10.12 9.69 -5.35
C ILE A 326 10.50 10.90 -4.51
N VAL A 327 9.53 11.76 -4.18
CA VAL A 327 9.73 12.94 -3.32
C VAL A 327 10.17 12.51 -1.91
N ALA A 328 9.55 11.46 -1.36
CA ALA A 328 9.86 10.96 -0.01
C ALA A 328 11.25 10.28 0.08
N SER A 329 11.80 9.78 -1.03
CA SER A 329 13.14 9.19 -1.08
C SER A 329 14.25 10.17 -1.42
N TYR A 330 13.96 11.47 -1.47
CA TYR A 330 14.96 12.48 -1.77
C TYR A 330 15.77 12.82 -0.52
N ASP A 331 16.94 12.18 -0.40
CA ASP A 331 17.78 12.22 0.81
C ASP A 331 18.56 13.55 0.98
N GLU A 332 18.77 14.32 -0.09
CA GLU A 332 19.56 15.56 -0.05
C GLU A 332 18.88 16.70 0.72
N ASN A 333 17.56 16.65 0.86
CA ASN A 333 16.80 17.68 1.57
C ASN A 333 15.61 17.09 2.32
N GLU A 334 15.78 16.89 3.62
CA GLU A 334 14.75 16.37 4.52
C GLU A 334 13.44 17.19 4.45
N LYS A 335 13.51 18.50 4.20
CA LYS A 335 12.30 19.35 4.10
C LYS A 335 11.43 18.98 2.90
N ILE A 336 12.03 18.52 1.79
CA ILE A 336 11.29 18.09 0.60
C ILE A 336 10.61 16.75 0.87
N ALA A 337 11.35 15.78 1.45
CA ALA A 337 10.76 14.51 1.87
C ALA A 337 9.59 14.72 2.84
N GLN A 338 9.74 15.63 3.82
CA GLN A 338 8.68 16.02 4.75
C GLN A 338 7.41 16.55 4.06
N GLN A 339 7.50 17.19 2.89
CA GLN A 339 6.30 17.66 2.16
C GLN A 339 5.42 16.49 1.69
N ALA A 340 6.02 15.40 1.21
CA ALA A 340 5.29 14.19 0.82
C ALA A 340 4.59 13.53 2.01
N PHE A 341 5.22 13.52 3.19
CA PHE A 341 4.54 13.03 4.40
C PHE A 341 3.45 13.95 4.88
N ASN A 342 3.70 15.26 4.91
CA ASN A 342 2.74 16.22 5.41
C ASN A 342 1.45 16.17 4.61
N ILE A 343 1.52 16.00 3.29
CA ILE A 343 0.33 15.86 2.45
C ILE A 343 -0.39 14.52 2.70
N LEU A 344 0.33 13.40 2.83
CA LEU A 344 -0.28 12.09 3.10
C LEU A 344 -0.88 11.99 4.51
N HIS A 345 -0.21 12.57 5.50
CA HIS A 345 -0.72 12.70 6.87
C HIS A 345 -1.98 13.57 6.89
N HIS A 346 -1.94 14.70 6.19
CA HIS A 346 -3.11 15.56 6.04
C HIS A 346 -4.28 14.79 5.41
N TRP A 347 -4.05 14.08 4.30
CA TRP A 347 -5.08 13.25 3.67
C TRP A 347 -5.61 12.17 4.60
N SER A 348 -4.76 11.52 5.38
CA SER A 348 -5.17 10.50 6.35
C SER A 348 -6.14 11.02 7.41
N GLY A 349 -5.99 12.28 7.81
CA GLY A 349 -6.84 12.95 8.80
C GLY A 349 -8.13 13.56 8.25
N LEU A 350 -8.33 13.59 6.92
CA LEU A 350 -9.52 14.19 6.33
C LEU A 350 -10.76 13.32 6.57
N LYS A 351 -11.79 13.92 7.17
CA LYS A 351 -13.11 13.32 7.28
C LYS A 351 -13.83 13.41 5.94
N ASN A 352 -14.62 12.38 5.60
CA ASN A 352 -15.44 12.32 4.39
C ASN A 352 -14.67 12.45 3.06
N SER A 353 -13.36 12.20 3.05
CA SER A 353 -12.52 12.26 1.83
C SER A 353 -11.96 10.89 1.47
N PHE A 354 -12.85 9.92 1.22
CA PHE A 354 -12.46 8.52 1.01
C PHE A 354 -11.42 8.31 -0.11
N ARG A 355 -11.43 9.13 -1.17
CA ARG A 355 -10.46 9.03 -2.28
C ARG A 355 -9.05 9.46 -1.88
N LEU A 356 -8.94 10.54 -1.11
CA LEU A 356 -7.66 11.01 -0.57
C LEU A 356 -7.14 10.01 0.47
N ASN A 357 -8.03 9.48 1.31
CA ASN A 357 -7.68 8.45 2.28
C ASN A 357 -7.22 7.17 1.57
N SER A 358 -7.89 6.76 0.49
CA SER A 358 -7.49 5.60 -0.33
C SER A 358 -6.12 5.81 -0.97
N THR A 359 -5.86 7.00 -1.53
CA THR A 359 -4.53 7.36 -2.05
C THR A 359 -3.46 7.28 -0.95
N ALA A 360 -3.76 7.78 0.25
CA ALA A 360 -2.84 7.68 1.39
C ALA A 360 -2.60 6.22 1.81
N ILE A 361 -3.64 5.39 1.86
CA ILE A 361 -3.53 3.95 2.14
C ILE A 361 -2.64 3.27 1.10
N VAL A 362 -2.83 3.57 -0.19
CA VAL A 362 -2.00 3.03 -1.27
C VAL A 362 -0.54 3.46 -1.09
N ALA A 363 -0.27 4.73 -0.82
CA ALA A 363 1.08 5.23 -0.57
C ALA A 363 1.76 4.51 0.60
N TYR A 364 1.08 4.43 1.75
CA TYR A 364 1.57 3.74 2.93
C TYR A 364 1.69 2.23 2.76
N GLY A 365 0.91 1.61 1.88
CA GLY A 365 1.02 0.18 1.57
C GLY A 365 2.15 -0.21 0.62
N HIS A 366 2.90 0.75 0.07
CA HIS A 366 4.00 0.52 -0.87
C HIS A 366 5.29 1.21 -0.39
N TYR A 367 6.02 1.87 -1.29
CA TYR A 367 7.38 2.34 -1.05
C TYR A 367 7.51 3.33 0.11
N ILE A 368 6.52 4.20 0.34
CA ILE A 368 6.56 5.14 1.47
C ILE A 368 6.50 4.40 2.81
N GLY A 369 5.62 3.41 2.96
CA GLY A 369 5.61 2.63 4.20
C GLY A 369 6.76 1.64 4.31
N LEU A 370 7.43 1.29 3.20
CA LEU A 370 8.68 0.54 3.25
C LEU A 370 9.81 1.36 3.88
N LEU A 371 9.93 2.63 3.46
CA LEU A 371 10.93 3.55 3.98
C LEU A 371 10.61 3.97 5.42
N PHE A 372 9.31 4.14 5.75
CA PHE A 372 8.84 4.73 7.01
C PHE A 372 7.69 3.92 7.63
N PRO A 373 7.96 2.68 8.07
CA PRO A 373 6.91 1.74 8.48
C PRO A 373 6.11 2.21 9.70
N GLN A 374 6.76 2.84 10.68
CA GLN A 374 6.08 3.32 11.87
C GLN A 374 5.10 4.45 11.53
N GLN A 375 5.56 5.47 10.78
CA GLN A 375 4.71 6.59 10.34
C GLN A 375 3.56 6.11 9.46
N ALA A 376 3.81 5.14 8.57
CA ALA A 376 2.78 4.56 7.73
C ALA A 376 1.69 3.87 8.55
N LEU A 377 2.08 3.04 9.53
CA LEU A 377 1.15 2.36 10.42
C LEU A 377 0.36 3.34 11.30
N ASP A 378 1.00 4.40 11.81
CA ASP A 378 0.31 5.44 12.60
C ASP A 378 -0.74 6.19 11.76
N ASN A 379 -0.45 6.47 10.50
CA ASN A 379 -1.42 7.11 9.60
C ASN A 379 -2.53 6.16 9.15
N LEU A 380 -2.22 4.88 8.88
CA LEU A 380 -3.24 3.86 8.62
C LEU A 380 -4.17 3.68 9.82
N LYS A 381 -3.65 3.80 11.05
CA LYS A 381 -4.45 3.81 12.28
C LYS A 381 -5.39 5.01 12.32
N ILE A 382 -4.92 6.22 11.99
CA ILE A 382 -5.76 7.43 11.92
C ILE A 382 -6.94 7.20 10.96
N ILE A 383 -6.67 6.65 9.77
CA ILE A 383 -7.72 6.37 8.79
C ILE A 383 -8.70 5.30 9.32
N ALA A 384 -8.19 4.21 9.91
CA ALA A 384 -9.02 3.16 10.50
C ALA A 384 -9.92 3.70 11.64
N GLN A 385 -9.44 4.67 12.41
CA GLN A 385 -10.18 5.30 13.50
C GLN A 385 -11.28 6.26 13.02
N SER A 386 -11.24 6.70 11.76
CA SER A 386 -12.34 7.49 11.19
C SER A 386 -13.67 6.71 11.13
N GLY A 387 -13.61 5.37 11.20
CA GLY A 387 -14.77 4.50 11.19
C GLY A 387 -15.31 4.16 9.81
N ASP A 388 -14.69 4.65 8.73
CA ASP A 388 -15.14 4.36 7.36
C ASP A 388 -14.82 2.92 6.96
N GLY A 389 -15.82 2.04 7.10
CA GLY A 389 -15.71 0.60 6.81
C GLY A 389 -15.30 0.29 5.37
N ARG A 390 -15.55 1.20 4.41
CA ARG A 390 -15.18 1.02 2.99
C ARG A 390 -13.67 0.89 2.80
N LEU A 391 -12.88 1.51 3.67
CA LEU A 391 -11.43 1.54 3.58
C LEU A 391 -10.75 0.36 4.32
N PHE A 392 -11.50 -0.48 5.04
CA PHE A 392 -10.89 -1.51 5.89
C PHE A 392 -10.17 -2.60 5.09
N SER A 393 -10.73 -2.99 3.95
CA SER A 393 -10.09 -3.96 3.06
C SER A 393 -8.77 -3.41 2.51
N ASP A 394 -8.76 -2.14 2.11
CA ASP A 394 -7.60 -1.44 1.58
C ASP A 394 -6.52 -1.27 2.65
N ILE A 395 -6.89 -0.85 3.87
CA ILE A 395 -5.95 -0.75 5.00
C ILE A 395 -5.36 -2.11 5.31
N ALA A 396 -6.19 -3.16 5.37
CA ALA A 396 -5.71 -4.50 5.63
C ALA A 396 -4.75 -4.98 4.54
N GLN A 397 -5.05 -4.68 3.27
CA GLN A 397 -4.18 -5.00 2.16
C GLN A 397 -2.86 -4.22 2.21
N ALA A 398 -2.89 -2.94 2.60
CA ALA A 398 -1.70 -2.11 2.75
C ALA A 398 -0.76 -2.67 3.84
N VAL A 399 -1.28 -3.01 5.01
CA VAL A 399 -0.47 -3.60 6.10
C VAL A 399 0.11 -4.96 5.69
N VAL A 400 -0.67 -5.79 4.99
CA VAL A 400 -0.20 -7.07 4.46
C VAL A 400 0.90 -6.88 3.42
N LYS A 401 0.76 -5.91 2.50
CA LYS A 401 1.82 -5.58 1.53
C LYS A 401 3.09 -5.10 2.20
N LEU A 402 2.99 -4.27 3.23
CA LEU A 402 4.17 -3.85 4.00
C LEU A 402 4.91 -5.03 4.63
N PHE A 403 4.15 -6.01 5.12
CA PHE A 403 4.72 -7.26 5.64
C PHE A 403 5.40 -8.08 4.54
N ASP A 404 4.79 -8.17 3.35
CA ASP A 404 5.36 -8.89 2.20
C ASP A 404 6.67 -8.22 1.72
N ILE A 405 6.69 -6.89 1.55
CA ILE A 405 7.88 -6.17 1.08
C ILE A 405 8.99 -6.21 2.16
N GLY A 406 8.60 -6.24 3.43
CA GLY A 406 9.48 -6.41 4.58
C GLY A 406 10.03 -7.82 4.77
N GLU A 407 9.70 -8.81 3.93
CA GLU A 407 10.09 -10.21 4.14
C GLU A 407 11.61 -10.40 4.28
N LYS A 408 12.42 -9.51 3.66
CA LYS A 408 13.89 -9.55 3.72
C LYS A 408 14.50 -8.83 4.94
N VAL A 409 13.69 -8.15 5.76
CA VAL A 409 14.14 -7.32 6.89
C VAL A 409 13.28 -7.60 8.12
N SER A 410 13.68 -8.61 8.90
CA SER A 410 12.90 -9.16 10.03
C SER A 410 12.49 -8.11 11.08
N GLU A 411 13.34 -7.11 11.36
CA GLU A 411 13.02 -5.99 12.26
C GLU A 411 11.75 -5.22 11.85
N ARG A 412 11.48 -5.08 10.55
CA ARG A 412 10.29 -4.36 10.05
C ARG A 412 9.01 -5.16 10.29
N ASN A 413 9.08 -6.48 10.16
CA ASN A 413 7.94 -7.35 10.45
C ASN A 413 7.58 -7.34 11.94
N LEU A 414 8.57 -7.19 12.82
CA LEU A 414 8.34 -6.96 14.25
C LEU A 414 7.56 -5.66 14.51
N ILE A 415 7.85 -4.57 13.80
CA ILE A 415 7.10 -3.30 13.92
C ILE A 415 5.62 -3.52 13.59
N ILE A 416 5.33 -4.24 12.51
CA ILE A 416 3.95 -4.54 12.09
C ILE A 416 3.24 -5.40 13.16
N LEU A 417 3.88 -6.49 13.62
CA LEU A 417 3.28 -7.37 14.62
C LEU A 417 3.05 -6.66 15.97
N ASN A 418 4.00 -5.81 16.40
CA ASN A 418 3.84 -5.00 17.61
C ASN A 418 2.73 -3.97 17.45
N THR A 419 2.61 -3.34 16.30
CA THR A 419 1.51 -2.42 16.00
C THR A 419 0.16 -3.13 16.10
N LEU A 420 0.02 -4.32 15.51
CA LEU A 420 -1.22 -5.11 15.60
C LEU A 420 -1.54 -5.48 17.06
N LYS A 421 -0.54 -5.75 17.89
CA LYS A 421 -0.74 -5.99 19.33
C LYS A 421 -1.32 -4.75 20.00
N GLU A 422 -0.77 -3.56 19.73
CA GLU A 422 -1.29 -2.31 20.29
C GLU A 422 -2.71 -1.99 19.81
N TRP A 423 -3.04 -2.33 18.56
CA TRP A 423 -4.37 -2.13 18.03
C TRP A 423 -5.40 -3.13 18.61
N ILE A 424 -5.01 -4.37 18.88
CA ILE A 424 -5.87 -5.37 19.54
C ILE A 424 -6.13 -5.02 21.01
N LYS A 425 -5.18 -4.39 21.71
CA LYS A 425 -5.39 -3.92 23.09
C LYS A 425 -6.51 -2.88 23.22
N GLN A 426 -6.91 -2.25 22.13
CA GLN A 426 -8.08 -1.37 22.12
C GLN A 426 -9.35 -2.16 22.44
N HIS A 427 -10.39 -1.46 22.90
CA HIS A 427 -11.63 -2.11 23.34
C HIS A 427 -12.19 -3.03 22.23
N PRO A 428 -12.66 -4.27 22.54
CA PRO A 428 -13.04 -5.27 21.53
C PRO A 428 -14.13 -4.83 20.54
N LYS A 429 -14.93 -3.83 20.94
CA LYS A 429 -16.00 -3.26 20.10
C LYS A 429 -15.48 -2.28 19.03
N THR A 430 -14.24 -1.81 19.14
CA THR A 430 -13.67 -0.84 18.20
C THR A 430 -13.40 -1.45 16.83
N SER A 431 -13.58 -0.65 15.78
CA SER A 431 -13.25 -1.04 14.41
C SER A 431 -11.79 -1.42 14.24
N LEU A 432 -10.89 -0.70 14.93
CA LEU A 432 -9.45 -0.95 14.89
C LEU A 432 -9.08 -2.33 15.46
N HIS A 433 -9.72 -2.75 16.55
CA HIS A 433 -9.55 -4.08 17.12
C HIS A 433 -9.93 -5.18 16.10
N LYS A 434 -11.12 -5.07 15.49
CA LYS A 434 -11.60 -6.03 14.48
C LYS A 434 -10.69 -6.07 13.25
N LEU A 435 -10.29 -4.90 12.74
CA LEU A 435 -9.38 -4.76 11.61
C LEU A 435 -8.04 -5.46 11.87
N SER A 436 -7.50 -5.33 13.08
CA SER A 436 -6.23 -5.95 13.46
C SER A 436 -6.29 -7.47 13.42
N LEU A 437 -7.40 -8.07 13.84
CA LEU A 437 -7.60 -9.51 13.79
C LEU A 437 -7.74 -10.00 12.35
N ILE A 438 -8.43 -9.24 11.50
CA ILE A 438 -8.54 -9.52 10.07
C ILE A 438 -7.16 -9.46 9.40
N ILE A 439 -6.37 -8.42 9.70
CA ILE A 439 -4.99 -8.29 9.20
C ILE A 439 -4.17 -9.49 9.66
N PHE A 440 -4.19 -9.80 10.96
CA PHE A 440 -3.42 -10.91 11.50
C PHE A 440 -3.82 -12.25 10.87
N TRP A 441 -5.11 -12.51 10.69
CA TRP A 441 -5.59 -13.70 9.98
C TRP A 441 -5.06 -13.76 8.54
N ARG A 442 -5.07 -12.64 7.80
CA ARG A 442 -4.49 -12.58 6.46
C ARG A 442 -3.00 -12.92 6.49
N LEU A 443 -2.25 -12.40 7.45
CA LEU A 443 -0.83 -12.72 7.65
C LEU A 443 -0.61 -14.21 7.98
N MET A 444 -1.49 -14.84 8.77
CA MET A 444 -1.38 -16.28 9.08
C MET A 444 -1.52 -17.18 7.84
N ARG A 445 -2.29 -16.74 6.85
CA ARG A 445 -2.49 -17.48 5.59
C ARG A 445 -1.42 -17.20 4.56
N LYS A 446 -0.53 -16.23 4.81
CA LYS A 446 0.55 -15.91 3.88
C LYS A 446 1.58 -17.03 3.83
N SER A 447 1.99 -17.30 2.60
CA SER A 447 2.95 -18.34 2.31
C SER A 447 3.88 -17.91 1.19
N ASN A 448 5.17 -18.18 1.37
CA ASN A 448 6.15 -18.04 0.31
C ASN A 448 6.26 -19.35 -0.49
N PHE A 449 6.30 -19.26 -1.82
CA PHE A 449 6.54 -20.40 -2.69
C PHE A 449 8.03 -20.49 -2.99
N ALA A 450 8.72 -21.35 -2.25
CA ALA A 450 10.13 -21.67 -2.49
C ALA A 450 10.27 -23.15 -2.84
N ASN A 451 10.90 -23.46 -3.98
CA ASN A 451 11.14 -24.83 -4.44
C ASN A 451 9.87 -25.70 -4.53
N ASN A 452 8.78 -25.15 -5.09
CA ASN A 452 7.45 -25.80 -5.17
C ASN A 452 6.82 -26.17 -3.81
N VAL A 453 7.35 -25.66 -2.71
CA VAL A 453 6.79 -25.84 -1.37
C VAL A 453 6.24 -24.52 -0.88
N GLN A 454 4.94 -24.53 -0.52
CA GLN A 454 4.27 -23.41 0.10
C GLN A 454 4.63 -23.36 1.59
N ARG A 455 5.41 -22.35 2.01
CA ARG A 455 5.93 -22.20 3.37
C ARG A 455 5.22 -21.07 4.12
N PRO A 456 4.57 -21.32 5.27
CA PRO A 456 3.91 -20.27 6.04
C PRO A 456 4.91 -19.23 6.55
N VAL A 457 4.71 -17.97 6.16
CA VAL A 457 5.70 -16.91 6.37
C VAL A 457 5.93 -16.62 7.86
N LEU A 458 4.86 -16.58 8.65
CA LEU A 458 4.98 -16.35 10.11
C LEU A 458 5.73 -17.47 10.85
N LEU A 459 5.66 -18.72 10.37
CA LEU A 459 6.44 -19.82 10.96
C LEU A 459 7.92 -19.70 10.62
N LEU A 460 8.26 -19.26 9.41
CA LEU A 460 9.64 -18.98 9.02
C LEU A 460 10.24 -17.91 9.93
N PHE A 461 9.57 -16.77 10.11
CA PHE A 461 10.07 -15.72 11.01
C PHE A 461 10.15 -16.15 12.47
N SER A 462 9.24 -16.99 12.94
CA SER A 462 9.29 -17.54 14.30
C SER A 462 10.51 -18.45 14.53
N LYS A 463 11.04 -19.08 13.47
CA LYS A 463 12.27 -19.88 13.52
C LYS A 463 13.49 -19.00 13.75
N GLU A 464 13.52 -17.85 13.08
CA GLU A 464 14.65 -16.93 13.07
C GLU A 464 14.67 -16.04 14.31
N GLU A 465 13.50 -15.62 14.80
CA GLU A 465 13.39 -14.62 15.88
C GLU A 465 12.40 -15.01 16.98
N LYS A 466 12.91 -15.19 18.21
CA LYS A 466 12.08 -15.53 19.39
C LYS A 466 11.02 -14.46 19.73
N GLN A 467 11.31 -13.19 19.46
CA GLN A 467 10.38 -12.09 19.73
C GLN A 467 9.12 -12.20 18.85
N VAL A 468 9.28 -12.61 17.59
CA VAL A 468 8.16 -12.84 16.66
C VAL A 468 7.21 -13.90 17.20
N THR A 469 7.74 -15.02 17.71
CA THR A 469 6.96 -16.11 18.31
C THR A 469 6.07 -15.61 19.45
N SER A 470 6.60 -14.76 20.34
CA SER A 470 5.83 -14.20 21.45
C SER A 470 4.67 -13.32 20.99
N SER A 471 4.90 -12.55 19.92
CA SER A 471 3.89 -11.70 19.31
C SER A 471 2.81 -12.52 18.61
N ILE A 472 3.20 -13.56 17.85
CA ILE A 472 2.24 -14.48 17.20
C ILE A 472 1.37 -15.19 18.23
N VAL A 473 1.95 -15.70 19.32
CA VAL A 473 1.17 -16.33 20.40
C VAL A 473 0.12 -15.36 20.95
N PHE A 474 0.50 -14.12 21.24
CA PHE A 474 -0.44 -13.11 21.73
C PHE A 474 -1.59 -12.87 20.73
N LEU A 475 -1.26 -12.70 19.45
CA LEU A 475 -2.23 -12.41 18.40
C LEU A 475 -3.18 -13.61 18.14
N ILE A 476 -2.67 -14.84 18.15
CA ILE A 476 -3.49 -16.07 18.03
C ILE A 476 -4.47 -16.17 19.19
N ARG A 477 -4.01 -15.98 20.43
CA ARG A 477 -4.90 -16.09 21.61
C ARG A 477 -6.07 -15.12 21.54
N ASN A 478 -5.80 -13.86 21.19
CA ASN A 478 -6.85 -12.87 21.02
C ASN A 478 -7.80 -13.24 19.88
N SER A 479 -7.28 -13.75 18.77
CA SER A 479 -8.10 -14.17 17.62
C SER A 479 -8.98 -15.39 17.93
N LEU A 480 -8.53 -16.31 18.78
CA LEU A 480 -9.30 -17.47 19.22
C LEU A 480 -10.44 -17.12 20.17
N ASN A 481 -10.31 -16.04 20.94
CA ASN A 481 -11.31 -15.62 21.92
C ASN A 481 -12.47 -14.83 21.30
N ILE A 482 -12.41 -14.56 19.99
CA ILE A 482 -13.41 -13.74 19.29
C ILE A 482 -14.13 -14.60 18.25
N PRO A 483 -15.47 -14.75 18.34
CA PRO A 483 -16.23 -15.61 17.42
C PRO A 483 -15.98 -15.32 15.94
N LEU A 484 -15.80 -14.04 15.58
CA LEU A 484 -15.56 -13.61 14.20
C LEU A 484 -14.30 -14.23 13.56
N THR A 485 -13.24 -14.44 14.35
CA THR A 485 -11.94 -14.89 13.84
C THR A 485 -11.55 -16.27 14.33
N SER A 486 -12.26 -16.82 15.31
CA SER A 486 -11.88 -18.07 15.98
C SER A 486 -11.73 -19.24 15.01
N ASP A 487 -12.73 -19.50 14.18
CA ASP A 487 -12.73 -20.62 13.23
C ASP A 487 -11.68 -20.43 12.14
N LEU A 488 -11.50 -19.18 11.70
CA LEU A 488 -10.50 -18.81 10.71
C LEU A 488 -9.07 -19.01 11.23
N THR A 489 -8.82 -18.67 12.50
CA THR A 489 -7.54 -18.90 13.17
C THR A 489 -7.28 -20.40 13.37
N ILE A 490 -8.29 -21.18 13.79
CA ILE A 490 -8.15 -22.64 13.94
C ILE A 490 -7.83 -23.31 12.60
N GLN A 491 -8.45 -22.88 11.50
CA GLN A 491 -8.13 -23.39 10.16
C GLN A 491 -6.70 -23.05 9.73
N ALA A 492 -6.23 -21.84 10.03
CA ALA A 492 -4.85 -21.45 9.75
C ALA A 492 -3.85 -22.28 10.59
N ILE A 493 -4.13 -22.51 11.87
CA ILE A 493 -3.31 -23.40 12.73
C ILE A 493 -3.29 -24.82 12.17
N ARG A 494 -4.42 -25.35 11.70
CA ARG A 494 -4.47 -26.67 11.06
C ARG A 494 -3.55 -26.72 9.85
N SER A 495 -3.61 -25.72 8.97
CA SER A 495 -2.73 -25.62 7.80
C SER A 495 -1.25 -25.60 8.19
N TRP A 496 -0.90 -24.97 9.32
CA TRP A 496 0.46 -24.99 9.86
C TRP A 496 0.87 -26.38 10.36
N VAL A 497 -0.02 -27.09 11.07
CA VAL A 497 0.22 -28.47 11.51
C VAL A 497 0.42 -29.41 10.32
N ASP A 498 -0.43 -29.30 9.30
CA ASP A 498 -0.33 -30.10 8.06
C ASP A 498 0.97 -29.80 7.29
N PHE A 499 1.44 -28.56 7.33
CA PHE A 499 2.75 -28.17 6.77
C PHE A 499 3.91 -28.79 7.55
N VAL A 500 3.89 -28.69 8.89
CA VAL A 500 4.95 -29.24 9.76
C VAL A 500 5.01 -30.77 9.69
N ASP A 501 3.89 -31.44 9.41
CA ASP A 501 3.85 -32.90 9.18
C ASP A 501 4.76 -33.31 8.01
N LYS A 502 4.86 -32.45 6.99
CA LYS A 502 5.76 -32.62 5.84
C LYS A 502 7.15 -32.05 6.07
N GLN A 503 7.29 -31.04 6.95
CA GLN A 503 8.53 -30.31 7.22
C GLN A 503 8.83 -30.32 8.72
N GLN A 504 9.38 -31.43 9.22
CA GLN A 504 9.58 -31.67 10.65
C GLN A 504 10.51 -30.65 11.33
N GLU A 505 11.33 -29.93 10.57
CA GLU A 505 12.20 -28.87 11.08
C GLU A 505 11.45 -27.72 11.79
N PHE A 506 10.15 -27.58 11.57
CA PHE A 506 9.31 -26.57 12.23
C PHE A 506 8.58 -27.09 13.48
N TYR A 507 8.80 -28.34 13.87
CA TYR A 507 8.10 -28.97 15.00
C TYR A 507 8.27 -28.21 16.31
N GLU A 508 9.50 -27.81 16.65
CA GLU A 508 9.77 -27.12 17.91
C GLU A 508 9.02 -25.78 18.01
N ILE A 509 8.97 -25.05 16.89
CA ILE A 509 8.32 -23.74 16.81
C ILE A 509 6.81 -23.88 16.97
N ILE A 510 6.18 -24.79 16.21
CA ILE A 510 4.73 -24.99 16.33
C ILE A 510 4.37 -25.54 17.72
N ALA A 511 5.21 -26.38 18.31
CA ALA A 511 5.03 -26.87 19.67
C ALA A 511 5.07 -25.72 20.70
N ILE A 512 6.06 -24.82 20.59
CA ILE A 512 6.15 -23.62 21.43
C ILE A 512 4.91 -22.75 21.27
N ILE A 513 4.44 -22.53 20.03
CA ILE A 513 3.24 -21.71 19.78
C ILE A 513 2.01 -22.36 20.40
N ILE A 514 1.73 -23.63 20.07
CA ILE A 514 0.54 -24.37 20.56
C ILE A 514 0.52 -24.47 22.08
N PHE A 515 1.68 -24.70 22.70
CA PHE A 515 1.80 -24.73 24.15
C PHE A 515 1.46 -23.38 24.78
N ASN A 516 2.01 -22.28 24.25
CA ASN A 516 1.87 -20.97 24.85
C ASN A 516 0.52 -20.28 24.55
N ILE A 517 -0.25 -20.75 23.57
CA ILE A 517 -1.61 -20.22 23.33
C ILE A 517 -2.61 -20.69 24.41
N ALA A 518 -2.36 -21.81 25.07
CA ALA A 518 -3.28 -22.47 25.99
C ALA A 518 -2.90 -22.23 27.47
N LYS A 519 -3.16 -21.02 27.99
CA LYS A 519 -2.80 -20.66 29.38
C LYS A 519 -3.84 -21.10 30.41
N THR A 520 -5.11 -21.10 30.04
CA THR A 520 -6.21 -21.51 30.92
C THR A 520 -6.62 -22.96 30.65
N GLU A 521 -7.19 -23.64 31.64
CA GLU A 521 -7.71 -25.01 31.47
C GLU A 521 -8.83 -25.11 30.43
N GLY A 522 -9.58 -24.01 30.20
CA GLY A 522 -10.55 -23.92 29.11
C GLY A 522 -9.88 -23.88 27.73
N GLU A 523 -8.89 -23.00 27.54
CA GLU A 523 -8.11 -22.92 26.30
C GLU A 523 -7.39 -24.25 26.01
N LYS A 524 -6.78 -24.88 27.02
CA LYS A 524 -6.14 -26.21 26.88
C LYS A 524 -7.12 -27.26 26.40
N ARG A 525 -8.29 -27.41 27.06
CA ARG A 525 -9.31 -28.37 26.63
C ARG A 525 -9.77 -28.14 25.20
N ARG A 526 -9.96 -26.88 24.81
CA ARG A 526 -10.36 -26.50 23.45
C ARG A 526 -9.31 -26.89 22.41
N ILE A 527 -8.03 -26.56 22.64
CA ILE A 527 -6.93 -26.91 21.73
C ILE A 527 -6.73 -28.43 21.66
N CYS A 528 -6.77 -29.14 22.79
CA CYS A 528 -6.70 -30.60 22.84
C CYS A 528 -7.83 -31.27 22.05
N SER A 529 -9.05 -30.72 22.10
CA SER A 529 -10.17 -31.22 21.29
C SER A 529 -9.87 -31.15 19.79
N TYR A 530 -9.37 -30.02 19.31
CA TYR A 530 -8.97 -29.88 17.90
C TYR A 530 -7.81 -30.79 17.51
N LEU A 531 -6.76 -30.86 18.34
CA LEU A 531 -5.63 -31.77 18.10
C LEU A 531 -6.07 -33.24 18.07
N SER A 532 -7.03 -33.63 18.90
CA SER A 532 -7.62 -34.99 18.88
C SER A 532 -8.42 -35.28 17.62
N ILE A 533 -8.97 -34.26 16.96
CA ILE A 533 -9.63 -34.43 15.66
C ILE A 533 -8.57 -34.58 14.56
N TRP A 534 -7.52 -33.74 14.60
CA TRP A 534 -6.46 -33.72 13.58
C TRP A 534 -5.49 -34.90 13.68
N SER A 535 -5.36 -35.53 14.84
CA SER A 535 -4.53 -36.73 15.04
C SER A 535 -4.93 -37.92 14.16
N ARG A 536 -6.15 -37.90 13.61
CA ARG A 536 -6.61 -38.89 12.63
C ARG A 536 -5.87 -38.80 11.29
N THR A 537 -5.30 -37.65 10.98
CA THR A 537 -4.67 -37.36 9.68
C THR A 537 -3.25 -36.80 9.76
N SER A 538 -2.76 -36.43 10.96
CA SER A 538 -1.42 -35.88 11.16
C SER A 538 -0.71 -36.51 12.35
N ASN A 539 0.51 -36.98 12.12
CA ASN A 539 1.39 -37.51 13.17
C ASN A 539 1.89 -36.41 14.11
N ILE A 540 2.10 -35.21 13.57
CA ILE A 540 2.47 -34.03 14.39
C ILE A 540 1.35 -33.66 15.35
N ALA A 541 0.08 -33.76 14.93
CA ALA A 541 -1.05 -33.52 15.84
C ALA A 541 -1.08 -34.51 17.02
N VAL A 542 -0.72 -35.80 16.82
CA VAL A 542 -0.56 -36.79 17.90
C VAL A 542 0.52 -36.32 18.89
N ARG A 543 1.70 -35.97 18.37
CA ARG A 543 2.83 -35.52 19.20
C ARG A 543 2.51 -34.26 19.99
N LEU A 544 1.83 -33.29 19.38
CA LEU A 544 1.39 -32.06 20.04
C LEU A 544 0.33 -32.34 21.11
N LEU A 545 -0.60 -33.27 20.86
CA LEU A 545 -1.59 -33.68 21.85
C LEU A 545 -0.94 -34.34 23.07
N ASP A 546 0.05 -35.21 22.85
CA ASP A 546 0.80 -35.85 23.92
C ASP A 546 1.62 -34.84 24.72
N LEU A 547 2.26 -33.87 24.04
CA LEU A 547 2.96 -32.77 24.68
C LEU A 547 2.04 -31.98 25.62
N MET A 548 0.85 -31.63 25.14
CA MET A 548 -0.15 -30.90 25.93
C MET A 548 -0.60 -31.69 27.16
N LYS A 549 -0.87 -33.00 27.02
CA LYS A 549 -1.30 -33.87 28.13
C LYS A 549 -0.23 -34.13 29.19
N ARG A 550 1.06 -34.11 28.83
CA ARG A 550 2.16 -34.32 29.79
C ARG A 550 2.45 -33.10 30.65
N SER A 551 1.92 -31.94 30.26
CA SER A 551 2.15 -30.66 30.91
C SER A 551 1.01 -30.21 31.83
N SER A 552 -0.11 -30.94 31.83
CA SER A 552 -1.19 -30.88 32.82
C SER A 552 -0.90 -31.85 33.95
#